data_AF-A0A925SZ43-F1
#
_entry.id   AF-A0A925SZ43-F1
#
_cell.length_a   1.000
_cell.length_b   1.000
_cell.length_c   1.000
_cell.angle_alpha   90.00
_cell.angle_beta   90.00
_cell.angle_gamma   90.00
#
_symmetry.space_group_name_H-M   'P 1'
#
loop_
_entity.id
_entity.type
_entity.pdbx_description
1 polymer ?
#
loop_
_entity_poly.entity_id
_entity_poly.type
_entity_poly.pdbx_seq_one_letter_code
_entity_poly.pdbx_strand_id
1 'polypeptide(L)'
;MNAQRCAFPLAMSLLLLASCSRQDTDTLPGTLERDRIELVADADESIVAQPLAEGSAVKAGDVVVVQDGAISASQLDAARAQL
;
A
#
# COMPACT_ATOMS: atom_id res chain seq x y z
N MET A 1 30.39 -50.37 36.51
CA MET A 1 29.10 -50.00 35.89
C MET A 1 29.33 -48.75 35.06
N ASN A 2 29.24 -48.88 33.73
CA ASN A 2 29.79 -47.93 32.75
C ASN A 2 29.02 -46.60 32.75
N ALA A 3 29.59 -45.56 33.36
CA ALA A 3 29.14 -44.18 33.20
C ALA A 3 29.01 -43.77 31.72
N GLN A 4 29.83 -44.37 30.84
CA GLN A 4 29.77 -44.21 29.38
C GLN A 4 28.44 -44.67 28.75
N ARG A 5 27.75 -45.67 29.33
CA ARG A 5 26.46 -46.16 28.80
C ARG A 5 25.30 -45.21 29.12
N CYS A 6 25.38 -44.45 30.21
CA CYS A 6 24.38 -43.44 30.57
C CYS A 6 24.69 -42.06 29.94
N ALA A 7 25.97 -41.75 29.72
CA ALA A 7 26.38 -40.48 29.10
C ALA A 7 25.95 -40.36 27.63
N PHE A 8 25.98 -41.47 26.87
CA PHE A 8 25.62 -41.47 25.45
C PHE A 8 24.14 -41.11 25.16
N PRO A 9 23.13 -41.73 25.80
CA PRO A 9 21.74 -41.35 25.58
C PRO A 9 21.44 -39.94 26.10
N LEU A 10 22.05 -39.52 27.21
CA LEU A 10 21.89 -38.17 27.76
C LEU A 10 22.42 -37.10 26.80
N ALA A 11 23.62 -37.32 26.24
CA ALA A 11 24.21 -36.41 25.26
C ALA A 11 23.37 -36.34 23.97
N MET A 12 22.83 -37.48 23.52
CA MET A 12 21.94 -37.53 22.36
C MET A 12 20.64 -36.74 22.60
N SER A 13 20.03 -36.88 23.79
CA SER A 13 18.83 -36.11 24.15
C SER A 13 19.12 -34.61 24.21
N LEU A 14 20.25 -34.19 24.77
CA LEU A 14 20.65 -32.79 24.82
C LEU A 14 20.89 -32.18 23.44
N LEU A 15 21.45 -32.95 22.49
CA LEU A 15 21.59 -32.53 21.09
C LEU A 15 20.25 -32.33 20.39
N LEU A 16 19.27 -33.20 20.65
CA LEU A 16 17.93 -33.08 20.07
C LEU A 16 17.18 -31.86 20.60
N LEU A 17 17.39 -31.48 21.87
CA LEU A 17 16.81 -30.26 22.45
C LEU A 17 17.40 -28.97 21.85
N ALA A 18 18.66 -28.99 21.43
CA ALA A 18 19.32 -27.83 20.82
C ALA A 18 18.78 -27.49 19.41
N SER A 19 18.10 -28.43 18.73
CA SER A 19 17.51 -28.20 17.39
C SER A 19 16.15 -27.48 17.43
N CYS A 20 15.59 -27.23 18.62
CA CYS A 20 14.31 -26.53 18.77
C CYS A 20 14.44 -25.00 18.83
N SER A 21 15.64 -24.43 18.66
CA SER A 21 15.80 -22.98 18.59
C SER A 21 15.30 -22.47 17.23
N ARG A 22 14.12 -21.84 17.21
CA ARG A 22 13.68 -21.02 16.07
C ARG A 22 14.63 -19.85 15.93
N GLN A 23 15.43 -19.88 14.87
CA GLN A 23 16.41 -18.86 14.52
C GLN A 23 15.77 -17.81 13.58
N ASP A 24 14.65 -17.21 13.98
CA ASP A 24 14.05 -16.09 13.23
C ASP A 24 14.50 -14.76 13.85
N THR A 25 15.81 -14.50 13.80
CA THR A 25 16.40 -13.27 14.38
C THR A 25 16.28 -12.05 13.46
N ASP A 26 15.81 -12.23 12.22
CA ASP A 26 15.76 -11.20 11.18
C ASP A 26 14.36 -11.09 10.53
N THR A 27 13.31 -11.36 11.30
CA THR A 27 11.95 -11.04 10.85
C THR A 27 11.71 -9.56 11.08
N LEU A 28 11.63 -8.80 9.99
CA LEU A 28 11.13 -7.42 9.97
C LEU A 28 9.68 -7.45 9.49
N PRO A 29 8.70 -7.77 10.36
CA PRO A 29 7.30 -7.65 10.01
C PRO A 29 7.00 -6.17 9.76
N GLY A 30 6.56 -5.87 8.56
CA GLY A 30 6.18 -4.53 8.14
C GLY A 30 5.12 -4.61 7.06
N THR A 31 4.39 -3.52 6.86
CA THR A 31 3.50 -3.37 5.71
C THR A 31 4.30 -2.88 4.52
N LEU A 32 4.02 -3.46 3.36
CA LEU A 32 4.48 -2.90 2.10
C LEU A 32 3.61 -1.69 1.79
N GLU A 33 4.17 -0.51 2.03
CA GLU A 33 3.55 0.74 1.60
C GLU A 33 3.79 0.95 0.11
N ARG A 34 2.77 1.50 -0.55
CA ARG A 34 2.85 1.92 -1.94
C ARG A 34 2.68 3.42 -2.00
N ASP A 35 3.41 4.06 -2.90
CA ASP A 35 3.21 5.48 -3.16
C ASP A 35 1.75 5.72 -3.58
N ARG A 36 1.09 6.64 -2.87
CA ARG A 36 -0.32 6.97 -3.05
C ARG A 36 -0.40 8.44 -3.36
N ILE A 37 -1.02 8.73 -4.49
CA ILE A 37 -1.35 10.08 -4.91
C ILE A 37 -2.86 10.21 -4.81
N GLU A 38 -3.32 11.18 -4.02
CA GLU A 38 -4.73 11.54 -3.93
C GLU A 38 -5.02 12.69 -4.90
N LEU A 39 -6.04 12.51 -5.74
CA LEU A 39 -6.54 13.55 -6.62
C LEU A 39 -7.79 14.16 -5.98
N VAL A 40 -7.65 15.39 -5.50
CA VAL A 40 -8.75 16.15 -4.91
C VAL A 40 -9.50 16.88 -6.02
N ALA A 41 -10.83 17.01 -5.88
CA ALA A 41 -11.64 17.78 -6.80
C ALA A 41 -11.21 19.26 -6.83
N ASP A 42 -11.09 19.83 -8.02
CA ASP A 42 -10.64 21.22 -8.20
C ASP A 42 -11.66 22.26 -7.72
N ALA A 43 -12.94 21.90 -7.68
CA ALA A 43 -14.05 22.77 -7.31
C ALA A 43 -15.13 21.96 -6.58
N ASP A 44 -16.02 22.65 -5.87
CA ASP A 44 -17.21 22.03 -5.27
C ASP A 44 -18.32 21.90 -6.32
N GLU A 45 -18.02 21.16 -7.38
CA GLU A 45 -18.92 20.90 -8.51
C GLU A 45 -19.20 19.40 -8.63
N SER A 46 -20.38 19.03 -9.13
CA SER A 46 -20.79 17.62 -9.19
C SER A 46 -19.97 16.83 -10.21
N ILE A 47 -19.60 15.59 -9.87
CA ILE A 47 -19.00 14.66 -10.84
C ILE A 47 -20.06 14.16 -11.80
N VAL A 48 -19.81 14.27 -13.11
CA VAL A 48 -20.73 13.86 -14.19
C VAL A 48 -20.22 12.68 -15.00
N ALA A 49 -18.92 12.38 -14.97
CA ALA A 49 -18.36 11.21 -15.63
C ALA A 49 -17.07 10.71 -14.96
N GLN A 50 -16.84 9.41 -15.07
CA GLN A 50 -15.60 8.72 -14.69
C GLN A 50 -15.20 7.77 -15.85
N PRO A 51 -14.45 8.27 -16.85
CA PRO A 51 -14.21 7.55 -18.09
C PRO A 51 -13.21 6.38 -17.95
N LEU A 52 -12.49 6.29 -16.82
CA LEU A 52 -11.57 5.19 -16.52
C LEU A 52 -12.19 4.26 -15.46
N ALA A 53 -12.19 2.97 -15.77
CA ALA A 53 -12.62 1.95 -14.83
C ALA A 53 -11.62 1.84 -13.66
N GLU A 54 -12.12 1.45 -12.49
CA GLU A 54 -11.27 1.20 -11.33
C GLU A 54 -10.21 0.13 -11.61
N GLY A 55 -9.00 0.33 -11.07
CA GLY A 55 -7.86 -0.55 -11.31
C GLY A 55 -7.16 -0.36 -12.67
N SER A 56 -7.63 0.56 -13.52
CA SER A 56 -6.96 0.89 -14.79
C SER A 56 -5.58 1.50 -14.56
N ALA A 57 -4.64 1.21 -15.47
CA ALA A 57 -3.39 1.94 -15.55
C ALA A 57 -3.66 3.37 -16.04
N VAL A 58 -2.99 4.35 -15.44
CA VAL A 58 -3.12 5.78 -15.75
C VAL A 58 -1.77 6.38 -16.09
N LYS A 59 -1.76 7.44 -16.89
CA LYS A 59 -0.60 8.29 -17.17
C LYS A 59 -0.99 9.77 -17.06
N ALA A 60 0.02 10.62 -16.95
CA ALA A 60 -0.18 12.07 -16.93
C ALA A 60 -0.97 12.54 -18.17
N GLY A 61 -1.98 13.38 -17.94
CA GLY A 61 -2.89 13.89 -18.96
C GLY A 61 -4.13 13.03 -19.20
N ASP A 62 -4.23 11.83 -18.62
CA ASP A 62 -5.46 11.06 -18.68
C ASP A 62 -6.58 11.76 -17.87
N VAL A 63 -7.79 11.79 -18.44
CA VAL A 63 -8.97 12.31 -17.74
C VAL A 63 -9.50 11.18 -16.84
N VAL A 64 -9.43 11.37 -15.52
CA VAL A 64 -9.90 10.37 -14.54
C VAL A 64 -11.35 10.64 -14.13
N VAL A 65 -11.72 11.91 -13.99
CA VAL A 65 -13.04 12.39 -13.56
C VAL A 65 -13.39 13.66 -14.34
N VAL A 66 -14.68 13.87 -14.61
CA VAL A 66 -15.21 15.10 -15.19
C VAL A 66 -16.24 15.71 -14.23
N GLN A 67 -16.09 16.99 -13.93
CA GLN A 67 -17.01 17.78 -13.10
C GLN A 67 -17.93 18.64 -13.97
N ASP A 68 -19.13 18.93 -13.48
CA ASP A 68 -20.07 19.87 -14.08
C ASP A 68 -19.55 21.30 -13.93
N GLY A 69 -18.76 21.75 -14.91
CA GLY A 69 -18.06 23.04 -14.88
C GLY A 69 -18.92 24.26 -15.21
N ALA A 70 -20.25 24.17 -15.16
CA ALA A 70 -21.13 25.26 -15.57
C ALA A 70 -20.95 26.53 -14.73
N ILE A 71 -20.76 26.39 -13.41
CA ILE A 71 -20.58 27.54 -12.51
C ILE A 71 -19.20 28.15 -12.75
N SER A 72 -18.16 27.33 -12.77
CA SER A 72 -16.80 27.75 -13.09
C SER A 72 -16.70 28.49 -14.43
N ALA A 73 -17.37 27.97 -15.47
CA ALA A 73 -17.43 28.61 -16.78
C ALA A 73 -18.12 29.98 -16.75
N SER A 74 -19.27 30.07 -16.08
CA SER A 74 -20.01 31.33 -15.94
C SER A 74 -19.19 32.43 -15.25
N GLN A 75 -18.44 32.08 -14.20
CA GLN A 75 -17.57 33.02 -13.49
C GLN A 75 -16.42 33.51 -14.37
N LEU A 76 -15.81 32.61 -15.14
CA LEU A 76 -14.74 32.94 -16.07
C LEU A 76 -15.20 33.90 -17.17
N ASP A 77 -16.38 33.69 -17.73
CA ASP A 77 -16.95 34.56 -18.76
C ASP A 77 -17.27 35.96 -18.21
N ALA A 78 -17.81 36.04 -17.00
CA ALA A 78 -18.05 37.31 -16.32
C ALA A 78 -16.75 38.09 -16.07
N ALA A 79 -15.66 37.40 -15.69
CA ALA A 79 -14.36 38.03 -15.47
C ALA A 79 -13.74 38.53 -16.80
N ARG A 80 -13.88 37.78 -17.89
CA ARG A 80 -13.37 38.17 -19.21
C ARG A 80 -14.06 39.40 -19.77
N ALA A 81 -15.35 39.60 -19.51
CA ALA A 81 -16.09 40.77 -19.95
C ALA A 81 -15.68 42.07 -19.24
N GLN A 82 -14.90 41.98 -18.15
CA GLN A 82 -14.42 43.12 -17.38
C GLN A 82 -13.01 43.59 -17.81
N LEU A 83 -12.37 42.90 -18.76
CA LEU A 83 -11.08 43.28 -19.35
C LEU A 83 -11.27 44.19 -20.57
#